data_AF-H3C6D2-F1
#
_entry.id   AF-H3C6D2-F1
#
_cell.length_a   1.000
_cell.length_b   1.000
_cell.length_c   1.000
_cell.angle_alpha   90.00
_cell.angle_beta   90.00
_cell.angle_gamma   90.00
#
_symmetry.space_group_name_H-M   'P 1'
#
loop_
_entity.id
_entity.type
_entity.pdbx_description
1 polymer ?
#
loop_
_entity_poly.entity_id
_entity_poly.type
_entity_poly.pdbx_seq_one_letter_code
_entity_poly.pdbx_strand_id
1 'polypeptide(L)'
;KSYISGAWGKQAQMNSEEQTSSYWVLPLLSSHIWSNTIRLYQNYEDFLASVRHKDFTVAPSYTHANSIEGPSAVLYGEALYYHCYRSADICRYDLKTNTVKRVTLPNFGDDFTSKFPYCYYDCRANSDVDLEADETGLWAL
;
A
#
# COMPACT_ATOMS: atom_id res chain seq x y z
N LYS A 1 0.14 -10.21 -18.14
CA LYS A 1 -1.18 -10.17 -17.45
C LYS A 1 -1.47 -8.72 -17.10
N SER A 2 -2.67 -8.22 -17.34
CA SER A 2 -3.08 -6.87 -16.92
C SER A 2 -3.70 -6.95 -15.52
N TYR A 3 -3.32 -6.04 -14.62
CA TYR A 3 -3.95 -5.89 -13.30
C TYR A 3 -5.10 -4.89 -13.43
N ILE A 4 -6.30 -5.26 -12.96
CA ILE A 4 -7.49 -4.41 -13.11
C ILE A 4 -7.76 -3.50 -11.90
N SER A 5 -7.03 -3.69 -10.80
CA SER A 5 -7.18 -2.89 -9.59
C SER A 5 -5.89 -2.84 -8.77
N GLY A 6 -5.71 -1.75 -8.05
CA GLY A 6 -4.50 -1.44 -7.32
C GLY A 6 -4.35 0.07 -7.11
N ALA A 7 -3.18 0.45 -6.62
CA ALA A 7 -2.72 1.83 -6.54
C ALA A 7 -1.29 1.96 -7.06
N TRP A 8 -0.88 3.18 -7.32
CA TRP A 8 0.49 3.52 -7.67
C TRP A 8 0.78 4.93 -7.21
N GLY A 9 2.06 5.25 -7.07
CA GLY A 9 2.46 6.59 -6.65
C GLY A 9 3.95 6.81 -6.79
N LYS A 10 4.38 8.01 -6.39
CA LYS A 10 5.79 8.36 -6.21
C LYS A 10 6.12 8.27 -4.71
N GLN A 11 7.40 8.16 -4.38
CA GLN A 11 7.89 8.53 -3.05
C GLN A 11 7.32 9.89 -2.61
N ALA A 12 6.63 9.90 -1.47
CA ALA A 12 5.94 11.08 -0.97
C ALA A 12 6.84 11.96 -0.07
N GLN A 13 7.85 11.40 0.59
CA GLN A 13 8.73 12.17 1.46
C GLN A 13 9.76 12.98 0.64
N MET A 14 9.52 14.29 0.49
CA MET A 14 10.33 15.17 -0.37
C MET A 14 11.83 15.21 0.01
N ASN A 15 12.15 15.13 1.30
CA ASN A 15 13.53 15.19 1.81
C ASN A 15 14.11 13.80 2.10
N SER A 16 13.51 12.73 1.59
CA SER A 16 14.07 11.40 1.76
C SER A 16 15.39 11.30 1.01
N GLU A 17 16.46 10.90 1.67
CA GLU A 17 17.71 10.52 0.98
C GLU A 17 17.56 9.20 0.21
N GLU A 18 16.46 8.48 0.46
CA GLU A 18 16.18 7.17 -0.11
C GLU A 18 15.00 7.21 -1.06
N GLN A 19 15.11 6.47 -2.17
CA GLN A 19 14.02 6.31 -3.12
C GLN A 19 13.50 7.67 -3.67
N THR A 20 14.36 8.70 -3.73
CA THR A 20 14.03 10.11 -4.08
C THR A 20 13.23 10.26 -5.38
N SER A 21 13.52 9.42 -6.36
CA SER A 21 12.87 9.44 -7.68
C SER A 21 12.07 8.16 -7.95
N SER A 22 11.77 7.39 -6.90
CA SER A 22 11.14 6.09 -7.06
C SER A 22 9.63 6.19 -7.19
N TYR A 23 9.09 5.26 -7.96
CA TYR A 23 7.67 5.07 -8.19
C TYR A 23 7.31 3.66 -7.76
N TRP A 24 6.08 3.47 -7.29
CA TRP A 24 5.62 2.18 -6.83
C TRP A 24 4.29 1.82 -7.45
N VAL A 25 4.02 0.52 -7.55
CA VAL A 25 2.75 -0.05 -7.97
C VAL A 25 2.35 -1.14 -6.98
N LEU A 26 1.14 -1.02 -6.45
CA LEU A 26 0.44 -2.01 -5.65
C LEU A 26 -0.62 -2.68 -6.52
N PRO A 27 -0.33 -3.82 -7.17
CA PRO A 27 -1.38 -4.59 -7.82
C PRO A 27 -2.18 -5.39 -6.79
N LEU A 28 -3.51 -5.40 -6.89
CA LEU A 28 -4.35 -6.28 -6.08
C LEU A 28 -4.59 -7.61 -6.81
N LEU A 29 -3.99 -8.67 -6.25
CA LEU A 29 -3.76 -9.95 -6.92
C LEU A 29 -4.83 -10.99 -6.59
N SER A 30 -5.38 -10.96 -5.37
CA SER A 30 -6.41 -11.90 -4.91
C SER A 30 -7.74 -11.18 -4.73
N SER A 31 -8.79 -11.67 -5.41
CA SER A 31 -10.14 -11.10 -5.42
C SER A 31 -10.22 -9.61 -5.76
N HIS A 32 -9.16 -9.04 -6.34
CA HIS A 32 -8.99 -7.59 -6.51
C HIS A 32 -9.08 -6.82 -5.18
N ILE A 33 -8.80 -7.47 -4.05
CA ILE A 33 -8.88 -6.91 -2.69
C ILE A 33 -7.52 -7.01 -2.00
N TRP A 34 -6.85 -8.16 -2.11
CA TRP A 34 -5.62 -8.41 -1.35
C TRP A 34 -4.40 -8.51 -2.25
N SER A 35 -3.27 -8.12 -1.68
CA SER A 35 -1.95 -8.33 -2.27
C SER A 35 -0.95 -8.74 -1.21
N ASN A 36 0.17 -9.29 -1.65
CA ASN A 36 1.32 -9.56 -0.80
C ASN A 36 2.63 -9.10 -1.45
N THR A 37 2.53 -8.33 -2.54
CA THR A 37 3.67 -7.83 -3.30
C THR A 37 3.46 -6.37 -3.66
N ILE A 38 4.51 -5.58 -3.50
CA ILE A 38 4.62 -4.21 -4.02
C ILE A 38 5.72 -4.21 -5.08
N ARG A 39 5.54 -3.41 -6.12
CA ARG A 39 6.54 -3.21 -7.17
C ARG A 39 7.14 -1.82 -7.06
N LEU A 40 8.45 -1.71 -7.19
CA LEU A 40 9.18 -0.45 -7.12
C LEU A 40 10.02 -0.22 -8.38
N TYR A 41 10.02 1.02 -8.88
CA TYR A 41 10.78 1.52 -10.01
C TYR A 41 11.68 2.64 -9.52
N GLN A 42 12.93 2.68 -9.95
CA GLN A 42 13.92 3.65 -9.45
C GLN A 42 13.82 5.04 -10.10
N ASN A 43 13.14 5.14 -11.24
CA ASN A 43 12.97 6.37 -11.99
C ASN A 43 11.68 6.34 -12.83
N TYR A 44 11.33 7.49 -13.38
CA TYR A 44 10.10 7.70 -14.14
C TYR A 44 10.08 6.94 -15.47
N GLU A 45 11.21 6.85 -16.18
CA GLU A 45 11.29 6.15 -17.46
C GLU A 45 11.01 4.65 -17.30
N ASP A 46 11.60 4.04 -16.28
CA ASP A 46 11.37 2.64 -15.91
C ASP A 46 9.92 2.38 -15.52
N PHE A 47 9.32 3.30 -14.77
CA PHE A 47 7.91 3.24 -14.38
C PHE A 47 6.99 3.26 -15.60
N LEU A 48 7.16 4.24 -16.50
CA LEU A 48 6.34 4.36 -17.71
C LEU A 48 6.49 3.17 -18.65
N ALA A 49 7.72 2.69 -18.84
CA ALA A 49 8.00 1.53 -19.69
C ALA A 49 7.65 0.19 -19.00
N SER A 50 7.33 0.22 -17.70
CA SER A 50 7.10 -0.95 -16.85
C SER A 50 8.27 -1.96 -16.83
N VAL A 51 9.51 -1.46 -16.95
CA VAL A 51 10.74 -2.26 -16.99
C VAL A 51 11.59 -2.08 -15.74
N ARG A 52 12.58 -2.97 -15.53
CA ARG A 52 13.62 -2.85 -14.48
C ARG A 52 13.08 -2.60 -13.06
N HIS A 53 11.88 -3.11 -12.79
CA HIS A 53 11.30 -3.02 -11.47
C HIS A 53 11.89 -4.04 -10.50
N LYS A 54 11.76 -3.74 -9.21
CA LYS A 54 11.99 -4.69 -8.12
C LYS A 54 10.67 -4.97 -7.42
N ASP A 55 10.30 -6.25 -7.34
CA ASP A 55 9.15 -6.69 -6.56
C ASP A 55 9.61 -7.01 -5.12
N PHE A 56 8.85 -6.53 -4.13
CA PHE A 56 9.03 -6.84 -2.72
C PHE A 56 7.83 -7.64 -2.22
N THR A 57 8.11 -8.83 -1.70
CA THR A 57 7.09 -9.68 -1.07
C THR A 57 6.94 -9.27 0.40
N VAL A 58 5.82 -8.63 0.74
CA VAL A 58 5.56 -8.13 2.10
C VAL A 58 5.00 -9.22 3.03
N ALA A 59 4.45 -10.29 2.45
CA ALA A 59 3.87 -11.41 3.20
C ALA A 59 3.90 -12.74 2.41
N PRO A 60 3.96 -13.90 3.09
CA PRO A 60 4.09 -15.20 2.43
C PRO A 60 2.85 -15.67 1.66
N SER A 61 1.67 -15.10 1.89
CA SER A 61 0.43 -15.42 1.18
C SER A 61 -0.50 -14.20 1.09
N TYR A 62 -1.64 -14.29 0.40
CA TYR A 62 -2.63 -13.21 0.35
C TYR A 62 -3.49 -13.07 1.62
N THR A 63 -3.46 -14.09 2.48
CA THR A 63 -4.29 -14.18 3.70
C THR A 63 -3.46 -14.10 4.98
N HIS A 64 -2.17 -13.82 4.86
CA HIS A 64 -1.29 -13.65 6.00
C HIS A 64 -1.60 -12.32 6.69
N ALA A 65 -1.38 -12.23 8.00
CA ALA A 65 -1.76 -11.05 8.77
C ALA A 65 -1.06 -9.75 8.34
N ASN A 66 0.06 -9.86 7.61
CA ASN A 66 0.83 -8.72 7.07
C ASN A 66 0.54 -8.44 5.60
N SER A 67 -0.38 -9.19 4.98
CA SER A 67 -0.79 -8.95 3.59
C SER A 67 -1.52 -7.61 3.50
N ILE A 68 -1.56 -7.08 2.28
CA ILE A 68 -2.14 -5.79 1.96
C ILE A 68 -3.62 -5.99 1.71
N GLU A 69 -4.45 -5.14 2.30
CA GLU A 69 -5.87 -5.04 2.02
C GLU A 69 -6.19 -3.70 1.37
N GLY A 70 -7.00 -3.75 0.31
CA GLY A 70 -7.48 -2.56 -0.34
C GLY A 70 -6.46 -1.85 -1.23
N PRO A 71 -6.92 -0.89 -2.05
CA PRO A 71 -6.09 -0.20 -3.01
C PRO A 71 -5.37 1.01 -2.37
N SER A 72 -4.90 0.91 -1.13
CA SER A 72 -4.25 2.04 -0.46
C SER A 72 -2.86 1.68 0.08
N ALA A 73 -1.88 2.48 -0.31
CA ALA A 73 -0.52 2.44 0.20
C ALA A 73 0.18 3.77 -0.05
N VAL A 74 1.19 4.08 0.76
CA VAL A 74 2.08 5.23 0.57
C VAL A 74 3.52 4.78 0.76
N LEU A 75 4.37 5.12 -0.21
CA LEU A 75 5.82 5.06 -0.02
C LEU A 75 6.28 6.37 0.65
N TYR A 76 6.80 6.28 1.87
CA TYR A 76 7.24 7.43 2.64
C TYR A 76 8.58 7.13 3.32
N GLY A 77 9.64 7.73 2.79
CA GLY A 77 11.01 7.45 3.20
C GLY A 77 11.44 6.03 2.85
N GLU A 78 11.93 5.30 3.84
CA GLU A 78 12.48 3.95 3.69
C GLU A 78 11.43 2.82 3.75
N ALA A 79 10.14 3.16 3.86
CA ALA A 79 9.08 2.17 4.09
C ALA A 79 7.81 2.41 3.28
N LEU A 80 7.11 1.32 3.00
CA LEU A 80 5.74 1.33 2.49
C LEU A 80 4.77 1.22 3.66
N TYR A 81 3.79 2.10 3.69
CA TYR A 81 2.66 2.07 4.63
C TYR A 81 1.42 1.57 3.88
N TYR A 82 0.64 0.68 4.48
CA TYR A 82 -0.57 0.11 3.86
C TYR A 82 -1.54 -0.45 4.91
N HIS A 83 -2.79 -0.70 4.53
CA HIS A 83 -3.78 -1.34 5.40
C HIS A 83 -3.52 -2.85 5.52
N CYS A 84 -3.32 -3.35 6.75
CA CYS A 84 -3.05 -4.76 7.01
C CYS A 84 -4.32 -5.61 6.87
N TYR A 85 -4.16 -6.80 6.29
CA TYR A 85 -5.19 -7.82 6.10
C TYR A 85 -6.19 -7.93 7.26
N ARG A 86 -7.47 -7.63 6.96
CA ARG A 86 -8.65 -7.80 7.81
C ARG A 86 -8.45 -7.36 9.26
N SER A 87 -7.92 -6.15 9.43
CA SER A 87 -7.63 -5.60 10.76
C SER A 87 -7.79 -4.08 10.78
N ALA A 88 -7.77 -3.51 11.97
CA ALA A 88 -7.69 -2.06 12.19
C ALA A 88 -6.26 -1.51 12.03
N ASP A 89 -5.31 -2.33 11.57
CA ASP A 89 -3.89 -1.98 11.62
C ASP A 89 -3.39 -1.39 10.31
N ILE A 90 -2.53 -0.40 10.45
CA ILE A 90 -1.63 0.05 9.40
C ILE A 90 -0.30 -0.68 9.54
N CYS A 91 0.17 -1.26 8.45
CA CYS A 91 1.43 -1.96 8.33
C CYS A 91 2.48 -1.00 7.77
N ARG A 92 3.67 -0.99 8.37
CA ARG A 92 4.89 -0.37 7.83
C ARG A 92 5.85 -1.48 7.41
N TYR A 93 6.02 -1.70 6.11
CA TYR A 93 7.02 -2.59 5.55
C TYR A 93 8.30 -1.83 5.23
N ASP A 94 9.38 -2.20 5.90
CA ASP A 94 10.70 -1.61 5.75
C ASP A 94 11.43 -2.20 4.53
N LEU A 95 11.78 -1.35 3.54
CA LEU A 95 12.34 -1.81 2.26
C LEU A 95 13.76 -2.38 2.37
N LYS A 96 14.48 -2.11 3.47
CA LYS A 96 15.84 -2.61 3.68
C LYS A 96 15.85 -3.93 4.45
N THR A 97 15.09 -3.96 5.55
CA THR A 97 15.09 -5.08 6.49
C THR A 97 14.03 -6.13 6.14
N ASN A 98 13.09 -5.80 5.25
CA ASN A 98 11.93 -6.63 4.91
C ASN A 98 11.07 -6.98 6.14
N THR A 99 11.06 -6.12 7.15
CA THR A 99 10.28 -6.31 8.38
C THR A 99 8.99 -5.51 8.32
N VAL A 100 7.93 -6.04 8.95
CA VAL A 100 6.64 -5.36 9.08
C VAL A 100 6.42 -4.96 10.52
N LYS A 101 6.17 -3.67 10.75
CA LYS A 101 5.63 -3.15 12.02
C LYS A 101 4.17 -2.79 11.83
N ARG A 102 3.39 -2.82 12.91
CA ARG A 102 1.95 -2.56 12.88
C ARG A 102 1.58 -1.47 13.88
N VAL A 103 0.60 -0.66 13.55
CA VAL A 103 -0.04 0.27 14.48
C VAL A 103 -1.56 0.18 14.31
N THR A 104 -2.27 0.09 15.41
CA THR A 104 -3.74 -0.04 15.42
C THR A 104 -4.39 1.35 15.38
N LEU A 105 -5.29 1.55 14.43
CA LEU A 105 -6.12 2.76 14.38
C LEU A 105 -7.13 2.77 15.54
N PRO A 106 -7.29 3.89 16.25
CA PRO A 106 -8.27 3.99 17.32
C PRO A 106 -9.70 3.96 16.78
N ASN A 107 -10.64 3.43 17.57
CA ASN A 107 -12.08 3.44 17.28
C ASN A 107 -12.52 2.74 15.97
N PHE A 108 -11.64 1.93 15.39
CA PHE A 108 -12.02 0.96 14.36
C PHE A 108 -12.85 -0.14 15.05
N GLY A 109 -14.15 -0.22 14.81
CA GLY A 109 -15.04 -1.17 15.49
C GLY A 109 -14.68 -2.65 15.24
N ASP A 110 -15.51 -3.57 15.75
CA ASP A 110 -15.24 -5.02 15.71
C ASP A 110 -15.29 -5.66 14.30
N ASP A 111 -15.73 -4.92 13.29
CA ASP A 111 -15.75 -5.35 11.88
C ASP A 111 -14.76 -4.52 11.07
N PHE A 112 -13.69 -5.18 10.64
CA PHE A 112 -12.47 -4.56 10.08
C PHE A 112 -12.47 -4.49 8.55
N THR A 113 -13.56 -4.89 7.89
CA THR A 113 -13.52 -5.20 6.46
C THR A 113 -14.74 -4.62 5.74
N SER A 114 -14.54 -3.63 4.88
CA SER A 114 -15.55 -3.09 3.95
C SER A 114 -16.83 -2.55 4.60
N LYS A 115 -16.73 -1.97 5.79
CA LYS A 115 -17.80 -1.28 6.52
C LYS A 115 -18.03 0.15 6.04
N PHE A 116 -16.96 0.87 5.68
CA PHE A 116 -16.99 2.25 5.22
C PHE A 116 -16.23 2.42 3.89
N PRO A 117 -16.59 1.67 2.82
CA PRO A 117 -15.90 1.80 1.54
C PRO A 117 -16.19 3.16 0.90
N TYR A 118 -15.24 3.65 0.10
CA TYR A 118 -15.54 4.72 -0.84
C TYR A 118 -16.59 4.27 -1.85
N CYS A 119 -17.61 5.11 -2.06
CA CYS A 119 -18.68 4.85 -3.00
C CYS A 119 -18.87 6.03 -3.94
N TYR A 120 -19.13 5.74 -5.21
CA TYR A 120 -19.64 6.72 -6.15
C TYR A 120 -20.94 6.22 -6.79
N TYR A 121 -20.85 5.45 -7.89
CA TYR A 121 -22.00 4.69 -8.43
C TYR A 121 -22.06 3.27 -7.86
N ASP A 122 -20.89 2.65 -7.70
CA ASP A 122 -20.68 1.42 -6.95
C ASP A 122 -19.67 1.70 -5.82
N CYS A 123 -19.69 0.85 -4.79
CA CYS A 123 -18.74 0.93 -3.68
C CYS A 123 -17.49 0.11 -3.96
N ARG A 124 -16.32 0.70 -3.71
CA ARG A 124 -15.04 -0.01 -3.76
C ARG A 124 -14.86 -0.80 -2.47
N ALA A 125 -15.16 -2.09 -2.49
CA ALA A 125 -14.97 -2.96 -1.33
C ALA A 125 -13.53 -2.85 -0.79
N ASN A 126 -13.39 -2.91 0.54
CA ASN A 126 -12.09 -2.86 1.24
C ASN A 126 -11.29 -1.60 0.90
N SER A 127 -11.93 -0.43 0.99
CA SER A 127 -11.27 0.87 0.87
C SER A 127 -11.49 1.73 2.12
N ASP A 128 -11.73 1.06 3.24
CA ASP A 128 -12.07 1.64 4.54
C ASP A 128 -10.95 2.43 5.18
N VAL A 129 -9.70 2.09 4.85
CA VAL A 129 -8.51 2.79 5.29
C VAL A 129 -7.82 3.33 4.05
N ASP A 130 -7.63 4.64 4.03
CA ASP A 130 -6.86 5.29 2.97
C ASP A 130 -5.67 6.05 3.54
N LEU A 131 -4.47 5.64 3.14
CA LEU A 131 -3.24 6.28 3.55
C LEU A 131 -2.87 7.39 2.58
N GLU A 132 -2.54 8.53 3.15
CA GLU A 132 -2.21 9.74 2.42
C GLU A 132 -0.91 10.34 2.96
N ALA A 133 -0.27 11.18 2.15
CA ALA A 133 0.88 11.96 2.57
C ALA A 133 0.80 13.37 2.01
N ASP A 134 1.21 14.33 2.83
CA ASP A 134 1.31 15.74 2.46
C ASP A 134 2.63 16.34 2.97
N GLU A 135 2.76 17.67 2.91
CA GLU A 135 3.95 18.39 3.37
C GLU A 135 4.23 18.22 4.87
N THR A 136 3.23 17.80 5.65
CA THR A 136 3.30 17.73 7.11
C THR A 136 3.46 16.31 7.65
N GLY A 137 3.16 15.29 6.85
CA GLY A 137 3.42 13.90 7.26
C GLY A 137 2.62 12.84 6.54
N LEU A 138 2.26 11.82 7.31
CA LEU A 138 1.45 10.67 6.90
C LEU A 138 0.11 10.72 7.60
N TRP A 139 -0.94 10.38 6.87
CA TRP A 139 -2.31 10.41 7.33
C TRP A 139 -2.99 9.07 7.02
N ALA A 140 -4.03 8.78 7.79
CA ALA A 140 -4.95 7.68 7.54
C ALA A 140 -6.37 8.24 7.64
N LEU A 141 -7.15 8.05 6.59
CA LEU A 141 -8.55 8.41 6.48
C LEU A 141 -9.41 7.17 6.76
#